data_AF-A0ABD6A4H7-F1
#
_entry.id   AF-A0ABD6A4H7-F1
#
_cell.length_a   1.000
_cell.length_b   1.000
_cell.length_c   1.000
_cell.angle_alpha   90.00
_cell.angle_beta   90.00
_cell.angle_gamma   90.00
#
_symmetry.space_group_name_H-M   'P 1'
#
loop_
_entity.id
_entity.type
_entity.pdbx_description
1 polymer ?
#
loop_
_entity_poly.entity_id
_entity_poly.type
_entity_poly.pdbx_seq_one_letter_code
_entity_poly.pdbx_strand_id
1 'polypeptide(L)' 'MALSNIGSRVRDIDDTLTEEQKFRGGSLLIVAGAALVTLLVFVPMTSMALQVVLAVMGVALMVVGTLSVGTSGRRRRPV' A
#
# COMPACT_ATOMS: atom_id res chain seq x y z
N MET A 1 -13.97 20.54 -7.89
CA MET A 1 -12.86 20.72 -8.84
C MET A 1 -11.50 20.18 -8.36
N ALA A 2 -11.19 20.12 -7.06
CA ALA A 2 -9.91 19.56 -6.60
C ALA A 2 -9.79 18.02 -6.78
N LEU A 3 -10.89 17.27 -6.57
CA LEU A 3 -10.89 15.80 -6.65
C LEU A 3 -10.69 15.25 -8.08
N SER A 4 -11.13 15.98 -9.12
CA SER A 4 -10.95 15.54 -10.52
C SER A 4 -9.49 15.60 -10.98
N ASN A 5 -8.72 16.57 -10.47
CA ASN A 5 -7.30 16.73 -10.79
C ASN A 5 -6.42 15.70 -10.07
N ILE A 6 -6.87 15.19 -8.92
CA ILE A 6 -6.18 14.11 -8.21
C ILE A 6 -6.41 12.79 -8.95
N GLY A 7 -7.64 12.52 -9.39
CA GLY A 7 -7.98 11.32 -10.14
C GLY A 7 -7.20 11.17 -11.46
N SER A 8 -7.01 12.25 -12.21
CA SER A 8 -6.22 12.20 -13.46
C SER A 8 -4.74 11.93 -13.21
N ARG A 9 -4.13 12.60 -12.21
CA ARG A 9 -2.72 12.38 -11.86
C ARG A 9 -2.44 10.96 -11.34
N VAL A 10 -3.36 10.40 -10.56
CA VAL A 10 -3.25 9.01 -10.10
C VAL A 10 -3.31 8.06 -11.30
N ARG A 11 -4.18 8.33 -12.29
CA ARG A 11 -4.26 7.53 -13.51
C ARG A 11 -3.01 7.62 -14.38
N ASP A 12 -2.42 8.81 -14.52
CA ASP A 12 -1.18 8.99 -15.30
C ASP A 12 0.02 8.27 -14.64
N ILE A 13 0.10 8.29 -13.30
CA ILE A 13 1.11 7.52 -12.55
C ILE A 13 0.85 6.02 -12.67
N ASP A 14 -0.42 5.62 -12.69
CA ASP A 14 -0.79 4.22 -12.89
C ASP A 14 -0.41 3.77 -14.31
N ASP A 15 -0.66 4.57 -15.36
CA ASP A 15 -0.32 4.20 -16.75
C ASP A 15 1.20 4.19 -17.03
N THR A 16 1.99 4.93 -16.25
CA THR A 16 3.46 4.92 -16.38
C THR A 16 4.13 3.71 -15.72
N LEU A 17 3.42 2.97 -14.86
CA LEU A 17 3.92 1.76 -14.21
C LEU A 17 3.45 0.49 -14.93
N THR A 18 4.40 -0.40 -15.26
CA THR A 18 4.03 -1.72 -15.81
C THR A 18 3.19 -2.53 -14.80
N GLU A 19 2.25 -3.34 -15.29
CA GLU A 19 1.38 -4.15 -14.42
C GLU A 19 2.15 -5.02 -13.42
N GLU A 20 3.32 -5.50 -13.82
CA GLU A 20 4.21 -6.29 -12.96
C GLU A 20 4.82 -5.45 -11.83
N GLN A 21 5.15 -4.18 -12.08
CA GLN A 21 5.64 -3.25 -11.05
C GLN A 21 4.54 -2.88 -10.06
N LYS A 22 3.29 -2.69 -10.52
CA LYS A 22 2.15 -2.45 -9.63
C LYS A 22 1.89 -3.63 -8.70
N PHE A 23 1.93 -4.84 -9.26
CA PHE A 23 1.72 -6.07 -8.48
C PHE A 23 2.85 -6.34 -7.49
N ARG A 24 4.12 -6.28 -7.93
CA ARG A 24 5.29 -6.51 -7.06
C ARG A 24 5.47 -5.40 -6.02
N GLY A 25 5.29 -4.14 -6.43
CA GLY A 25 5.34 -2.99 -5.52
C GLY A 25 4.23 -3.05 -4.48
N GLY A 26 2.99 -3.34 -4.91
CA GLY A 26 1.86 -3.44 -4.01
C GLY A 26 1.98 -4.60 -3.01
N SER A 27 2.43 -5.77 -3.46
CA SER A 27 2.67 -6.92 -2.56
C SER A 27 3.79 -6.65 -1.54
N LEU A 28 4.89 -5.99 -1.94
CA LEU A 28 5.95 -5.56 -1.02
C LEU A 28 5.41 -4.59 0.06
N LEU A 29 4.55 -3.65 -0.33
CA LEU A 29 3.94 -2.70 0.61
C LEU A 29 3.03 -3.40 1.62
N ILE A 30 2.27 -4.42 1.19
CA ILE A 30 1.43 -5.23 2.10
C ILE A 30 2.31 -5.97 3.11
N VAL A 31 3.38 -6.63 2.65
CA VAL A 31 4.30 -7.38 3.53
C VAL A 31 5.01 -6.44 4.51
N ALA A 32 5.48 -5.27 4.05
CA ALA A 32 6.11 -4.27 4.89
C ALA A 32 5.14 -3.72 5.94
N GLY A 33 3.90 -3.41 5.55
CA GLY A 33 2.85 -2.99 6.48
C GLY A 33 2.50 -4.06 7.50
N ALA A 34 2.38 -5.32 7.07
CA ALA A 34 2.16 -6.45 7.97
C ALA A 34 3.30 -6.61 8.98
N ALA A 35 4.55 -6.48 8.52
CA ALA A 35 5.73 -6.58 9.39
C ALA A 35 5.75 -5.49 10.45
N LEU A 36 5.39 -4.25 10.09
CA LEU A 36 5.28 -3.12 11.03
C LEU A 36 4.21 -3.34 12.09
N VAL A 37 3.02 -3.80 11.69
CA VAL A 37 1.94 -4.12 12.64
C VAL A 37 2.34 -5.29 13.54
N THR A 38 2.98 -6.31 12.97
CA THR A 38 3.50 -7.46 13.72
C THR A 38 4.53 -7.01 14.77
N LEU A 39 5.42 -6.09 14.40
CA LEU A 39 6.41 -5.48 15.29
C LEU A 39 5.76 -4.84 16.53
N LEU A 40 4.60 -4.18 16.37
CA LEU A 40 3.88 -3.59 17.50
C LEU A 40 3.31 -4.62 18.48
N VAL A 41 3.02 -5.84 18.01
CA VAL A 41 2.49 -6.92 18.86
C VAL A 41 3.61 -7.60 19.66
N PHE A 42 4.77 -7.81 19.04
CA PHE A 42 5.85 -8.60 19.63
C PHE A 42 6.94 -7.75 20.31
N VAL A 43 7.07 -6.46 19.96
CA VAL A 43 8.06 -5.57 20.57
C VAL A 43 7.37 -4.64 21.56
N PRO A 44 7.63 -4.80 22.86
CA PRO A 44 7.05 -3.91 23.87
C PRO A 44 7.64 -2.51 23.71
N MET A 45 6.84 -1.60 23.14
CA MET A 45 7.20 -0.19 23.01
C MET A 45 6.69 0.60 24.20
N THR A 46 7.57 1.39 24.82
CA THR A 46 7.23 2.24 25.98
C THR A 46 6.51 3.54 25.59
N SER A 47 6.64 4.00 24.35
CA SER A 47 6.01 5.23 23.86
C SER A 47 4.70 4.94 23.12
N MET A 48 3.57 5.35 23.71
CA MET A 48 2.25 5.27 23.04
C MET A 48 2.22 6.07 21.72
N ALA A 49 2.84 7.25 21.69
CA ALA A 49 2.85 8.07 20.48
C ALA A 49 3.54 7.34 19.31
N LEU A 50 4.65 6.65 19.58
CA LEU A 50 5.35 5.86 18.57
C LEU A 50 4.52 4.67 18.09
N GLN A 51 3.81 3.99 19.00
CA GLN A 51 2.92 2.88 18.65
C GLN A 51 1.82 3.33 17.67
N VAL A 52 1.18 4.47 17.95
CA VAL A 52 0.10 5.01 17.10
C VAL A 52 0.64 5.37 15.71
N VAL A 53 1.79 6.06 15.64
CA VAL A 53 2.40 6.43 14.35
C VAL A 53 2.73 5.20 13.52
N LEU A 54 3.35 4.18 14.13
CA LEU A 54 3.69 2.94 13.43
C LEU A 54 2.45 2.16 13.00
N ALA A 55 1.39 2.15 13.81
CA ALA A 55 0.14 1.48 13.47
C ALA A 55 -0.52 2.14 12.25
N VAL A 56 -0.62 3.47 12.25
CA VAL A 56 -1.18 4.25 11.14
C VAL A 56 -0.34 4.06 9.88
N MET A 57 1.00 4.09 9.99
CA MET A 57 1.91 3.84 8.87
C MET A 57 1.75 2.42 8.30
N GLY A 58 1.69 1.40 9.16
CA GLY A 58 1.51 0.00 8.75
C GLY A 58 0.20 -0.20 7.99
N VAL A 59 -0.91 0.36 8.51
CA VAL A 59 -2.21 0.31 7.86
C VAL A 59 -2.20 1.07 6.53
N ALA A 60 -1.61 2.26 6.47
CA ALA A 60 -1.51 3.04 5.24
C ALA A 60 -0.75 2.28 4.14
N LEU A 61 0.36 1.62 4.48
CA LEU A 61 1.12 0.78 3.56
C LEU A 61 0.29 -0.40 3.05
N MET A 62 -0.46 -1.07 3.94
CA MET A 62 -1.34 -2.17 3.54
C MET A 62 -2.45 -1.70 2.60
N VAL A 63 -3.07 -0.54 2.87
CA VAL A 63 -4.11 0.03 2.01
C VAL A 63 -3.54 0.38 0.63
N VAL A 64 -2.44 1.12 0.57
CA VAL A 64 -1.79 1.48 -0.71
C VAL A 64 -1.36 0.23 -1.46
N GLY A 65 -0.75 -0.74 -0.78
CA GLY A 65 -0.33 -1.99 -1.40
C GLY A 65 -1.50 -2.81 -1.93
N THR A 66 -2.60 -2.90 -1.18
CA THR A 66 -3.84 -3.56 -1.61
C THR A 66 -4.43 -2.88 -2.83
N LEU A 67 -4.45 -1.54 -2.85
CA LEU A 67 -4.93 -0.77 -4.00
C LEU A 67 -4.03 -1.00 -5.22
N SER A 68 -2.70 -0.93 -5.09
CA SER A 68 -1.77 -1.18 -6.19
C SER A 68 -1.86 -2.60 -6.76
N VAL A 69 -2.07 -3.62 -5.91
CA VAL A 69 -2.34 -4.99 -6.38
C VAL A 69 -3.71 -5.05 -7.07
N GLY A 70 -4.74 -4.43 -6.48
CA GLY A 70 -6.11 -4.43 -6.98
C GLY A 70 -6.28 -3.72 -8.32
N THR A 71 -5.50 -2.67 -8.60
CA THR A 71 -5.49 -1.94 -9.87
C THR A 71 -4.57 -2.56 -10.91
N SER A 72 -3.70 -3.50 -10.53
CA SER A 72 -2.89 -4.23 -11.52
C SER A 72 -3.80 -5.08 -12.41
N GLY A 73 -3.73 -4.87 -13.73
CA GLY A 73 -4.59 -5.53 -14.74
C GLY A 73 -4.39 -7.05 -14.87
N ARG A 74 -3.60 -7.66 -13.98
CA ARG A 74 -3.34 -9.11 -13.86
C ARG A 74 -4.62 -9.95 -13.66
N ARG A 75 -5.77 -9.31 -13.42
CA ARG A 75 -7.12 -9.94 -13.43
C ARG A 75 -7.59 -10.45 -14.81
N ARG A 76 -6.84 -10.29 -15.90
CA ARG A 76 -7.23 -10.79 -17.25
C ARG A 76 -6.24 -11.76 -17.90
N ARG A 77 -5.73 -12.76 -17.17
CA ARG A 77 -5.28 -14.01 -17.82
C ARG A 77 -5.95 -15.20 -17.14
N PRO A 78 -6.95 -15.85 -17.77
CA PRO A 78 -7.32 -17.19 -17.39
C PRO A 78 -6.09 -18.08 -17.59
N VAL A 79 -5.65 -18.70 -16.50
CA VAL A 79 -4.83 -19.93 -16.56
C VAL A 79 -5.67 -21.04 -17.15
#